data_AF-A0A7V3VJR3-F1
#
_entry.id   AF-A0A7V3VJR3-F1
#
_cell.length_a   1.000
_cell.length_b   1.000
_cell.length_c   1.000
_cell.angle_alpha   90.00
_cell.angle_beta   90.00
_cell.angle_gamma   90.00
#
_symmetry.space_group_name_H-M   'P 1'
#
loop_
_entity.id
_entity.type
_entity.pdbx_description
1 polymer ?
#
loop_
_entity_poly.entity_id
_entity_poly.type
_entity_poly.pdbx_seq_one_letter_code
_entity_poly.pdbx_strand_id
1 'polypeptide(L)'
;MGSLFLAAPIALWGVLSGTALRLLMRLRCGPAGVPDRIVQAGNGLIVRASRPHDEWSDRVAFARDGRLYALHSAGWGREGSRRCYEYRLTPRPERATVRRVVELDGT
;
A
#
# COMPACT_ATOMS: atom_id res chain seq x y z
N MET A 1 -16.66 -54.76 -6.47
CA MET A 1 -16.43 -53.95 -7.69
C MET A 1 -17.28 -52.70 -7.54
N GLY A 2 -16.80 -51.45 -7.51
CA GLY A 2 -15.47 -50.88 -7.58
C GLY A 2 -15.61 -49.37 -7.40
N SER A 3 -14.72 -48.80 -6.59
CA SER A 3 -14.25 -47.41 -6.51
C SER A 3 -15.23 -46.23 -6.46
N LEU A 4 -15.39 -45.72 -5.23
CA LEU A 4 -15.56 -44.30 -4.91
C LEU A 4 -14.31 -43.52 -5.37
N PHE A 5 -14.43 -42.63 -6.36
CA PHE A 5 -13.35 -41.71 -6.71
C PHE A 5 -13.49 -40.40 -5.94
N LEU A 6 -12.61 -40.23 -4.95
CA LEU A 6 -12.29 -38.98 -4.28
C LEU A 6 -11.82 -37.94 -5.31
N ALA A 7 -12.64 -36.93 -5.58
CA ALA A 7 -12.17 -35.68 -6.16
C ALA A 7 -11.49 -34.86 -5.05
N ALA A 8 -10.20 -35.13 -4.80
CA ALA A 8 -9.39 -34.31 -3.91
C ALA A 8 -9.14 -32.92 -4.56
N PRO A 9 -9.25 -31.81 -3.81
CA PRO A 9 -9.28 -30.47 -4.38
C PRO A 9 -7.88 -30.01 -4.78
N ILE A 10 -7.71 -29.63 -6.05
CA ILE A 10 -6.53 -28.94 -6.60
C ILE A 10 -6.38 -27.51 -6.02
N ALA A 11 -7.26 -27.09 -5.10
CA ALA A 11 -7.35 -25.74 -4.58
C ALA A 11 -6.36 -25.37 -3.46
N LEU A 12 -5.34 -26.19 -3.15
CA LEU A 12 -4.39 -25.87 -2.07
C LEU A 12 -3.05 -25.25 -2.53
N TRP A 13 -2.73 -25.26 -3.83
CA TRP A 13 -1.43 -24.72 -4.30
C TRP A 13 -1.39 -23.19 -4.38
N GLY A 14 -2.55 -22.52 -4.52
CA GLY A 14 -2.62 -21.06 -4.65
C GLY A 14 -2.47 -20.28 -3.34
N VAL A 15 -2.62 -20.92 -2.19
CA VAL A 15 -2.70 -20.23 -0.88
C VAL A 15 -1.33 -20.05 -0.23
N LEU A 16 -0.36 -20.94 -0.51
CA LEU A 16 0.98 -20.89 0.11
C LEU A 16 1.94 -19.89 -0.56
N SER A 17 1.69 -19.49 -1.82
CA SER A 17 2.54 -18.49 -2.49
C SER A 17 2.30 -17.06 -1.98
N GLY A 18 1.10 -16.75 -1.48
CA GLY A 18 0.76 -15.40 -1.01
C GLY A 18 1.30 -15.08 0.39
N THR A 19 1.23 -16.03 1.32
CA THR A 19 1.67 -15.82 2.71
C THR A 19 3.18 -15.92 2.89
N ALA A 20 3.85 -16.84 2.17
CA ALA A 20 5.31 -16.97 2.22
C ALA A 20 6.03 -15.75 1.62
N LEU A 21 5.48 -15.17 0.54
CA LEU A 21 6.02 -13.93 -0.06
C LEU A 21 5.83 -12.71 0.86
N ARG A 22 4.68 -12.63 1.56
CA ARG A 22 4.40 -11.59 2.57
C ARG A 22 5.34 -11.65 3.78
N LEU A 23 5.80 -12.85 4.16
CA LEU A 23 6.74 -13.04 5.27
C LEU A 23 8.20 -12.80 4.86
N LEU A 24 8.60 -13.15 3.63
CA LEU A 24 9.94 -12.86 3.11
C LEU A 24 10.15 -11.36 2.86
N MET A 25 9.09 -10.65 2.46
CA MET A 25 9.05 -9.18 2.53
C MET A 25 8.83 -8.69 3.97
N ARG A 26 9.43 -9.27 5.02
CA ARG A 26 9.49 -8.64 6.35
C ARG A 26 10.87 -8.08 6.69
N LEU A 27 11.92 -8.50 5.99
CA LEU A 27 13.30 -8.31 6.43
C LEU A 27 14.09 -7.18 5.75
N ARG A 28 13.50 -6.37 4.86
CA ARG A 28 14.25 -5.30 4.14
C ARG A 28 13.70 -3.88 4.27
N CYS A 29 12.55 -3.71 4.90
CA CYS A 29 11.74 -2.51 4.86
C CYS A 29 10.92 -2.48 6.18
N GLY A 30 10.68 -1.31 6.76
CA GLY A 30 10.02 -1.18 8.07
C GLY A 30 8.64 -1.86 8.15
N PRO A 31 8.04 -1.93 9.36
CA PRO A 31 6.69 -2.45 9.53
C PRO A 31 5.70 -1.67 8.64
N ALA A 32 4.74 -2.39 8.06
CA ALA A 32 3.68 -1.79 7.25
C ALA A 32 2.83 -0.87 8.13
N GLY A 33 3.03 0.44 7.99
CA GLY A 33 2.28 1.43 8.77
C GLY A 33 2.86 2.83 8.69
N VAL A 34 4.18 2.95 8.50
CA VAL A 34 4.84 4.26 8.44
C VAL A 34 5.55 4.41 7.08
N PRO A 35 5.23 5.45 6.30
CA PRO A 35 5.98 5.73 5.08
C PRO A 35 7.41 6.14 5.41
N ASP A 36 8.39 5.62 4.66
CA ASP A 36 9.80 5.90 4.94
C ASP A 36 10.17 7.36 4.67
N ARG A 37 9.45 8.01 3.76
CA ARG A 37 9.65 9.43 3.47
C ARG A 37 8.40 10.08 2.91
N ILE A 38 8.08 11.26 3.41
CA ILE A 38 7.03 12.11 2.85
C ILE A 38 7.64 13.43 2.42
N VAL A 39 7.37 13.84 1.19
CA VAL A 39 7.88 15.08 0.59
C VAL A 39 6.70 15.91 0.10
N GLN A 40 6.66 17.17 0.50
CA GLN A 40 5.72 18.15 -0.04
C GLN A 40 6.11 18.47 -1.50
N ALA A 41 5.17 18.34 -2.43
CA ALA A 41 5.39 18.60 -3.86
C ALA A 41 4.31 19.57 -4.37
N GLY A 42 4.58 20.87 -4.21
CA GLY A 42 3.59 21.91 -4.48
C GLY A 42 2.38 21.76 -3.56
N ASN A 43 1.20 21.60 -4.17
CA ASN A 43 -0.04 21.36 -3.42
C ASN A 43 -0.23 19.89 -3.02
N GLY A 44 0.55 18.96 -3.59
CA GLY A 44 0.44 17.53 -3.29
C GLY A 44 1.49 17.02 -2.32
N LEU A 45 1.41 15.72 -2.03
CA LEU A 45 2.41 14.96 -1.29
C LEU A 45 2.95 13.84 -2.17
N ILE A 46 4.24 13.62 -2.09
CA ILE A 46 4.89 12.41 -2.58
C ILE A 46 5.27 11.59 -1.35
N VAL A 47 4.64 10.43 -1.23
CA VAL A 47 4.94 9.47 -0.19
C VAL A 47 5.75 8.33 -0.80
N ARG A 48 6.90 8.04 -0.21
CA ARG A 48 7.73 6.92 -0.61
C ARG A 48 7.69 5.86 0.47
N ALA A 49 7.43 4.64 0.03
CA ALA A 49 7.43 3.47 0.87
C ALA A 49 8.35 2.42 0.27
N SER A 50 9.00 1.69 1.15
CA SER A 50 9.92 0.61 0.84
C SER A 50 9.16 -0.68 0.49
N ARG A 51 7.84 -0.71 0.74
CA ARG A 51 6.90 -1.76 0.34
C ARG A 51 5.64 -1.20 -0.29
N PRO A 52 4.91 -2.00 -1.09
CA PRO A 52 3.61 -1.60 -1.55
C PRO A 52 2.61 -1.66 -0.38
N HIS A 53 1.81 -0.62 -0.27
CA HIS A 53 0.60 -0.56 0.52
C HIS A 53 -0.61 -0.80 -0.37
N ASP A 54 -0.99 -2.06 -0.55
CA ASP A 54 -2.14 -2.46 -1.39
C ASP A 54 -3.46 -1.94 -0.81
N GLU A 55 -3.48 -1.60 0.48
CA GLU A 55 -4.60 -0.99 1.18
C GLU A 55 -4.75 0.52 0.89
N TRP A 56 -3.74 1.16 0.30
CA TRP A 56 -3.80 2.58 -0.10
C TRP A 56 -4.55 2.69 -1.43
N SER A 57 -5.71 3.33 -1.37
CA SER A 57 -6.58 3.54 -2.54
C SER A 57 -7.13 4.97 -2.55
N ASP A 58 -7.73 5.37 -3.67
CA ASP A 58 -8.49 6.62 -3.84
C ASP A 58 -9.65 6.79 -2.83
N ARG A 59 -10.12 5.68 -2.26
CA ARG A 59 -11.16 5.62 -1.21
C ARG A 59 -10.66 5.94 0.19
N VAL A 60 -9.34 5.99 0.39
CA VAL A 60 -8.70 6.39 1.65
C VAL A 60 -8.32 7.87 1.55
N ALA A 61 -8.58 8.61 2.63
CA ALA A 61 -8.04 9.96 2.77
C ALA A 61 -6.79 9.92 3.64
N PHE A 62 -5.80 10.70 3.25
CA PHE A 62 -4.55 10.84 3.96
C PHE A 62 -4.53 12.21 4.62
N ALA A 63 -4.44 12.27 5.93
CA ALA A 63 -4.35 13.52 6.68
C ALA A 63 -2.89 13.86 6.96
N ARG A 64 -2.53 15.12 6.73
CA ARG A 64 -1.23 15.68 7.12
C ARG A 64 -1.38 17.16 7.37
N ASP A 65 -0.85 17.65 8.49
CA ASP A 65 -0.84 19.08 8.85
C ASP A 65 -2.25 19.71 8.78
N GLY A 66 -3.28 18.94 9.17
CA GLY A 66 -4.68 19.37 9.13
C GLY A 66 -5.32 19.40 7.72
N ARG A 67 -4.62 18.92 6.69
CA ARG A 67 -5.12 18.85 5.30
C ARG A 67 -5.37 17.42 4.87
N LEU A 68 -6.40 17.21 4.05
CA LEU A 68 -6.74 15.92 3.48
C LEU A 68 -6.21 15.78 2.05
N TYR A 69 -5.65 14.63 1.77
CA TYR A 69 -5.13 14.23 0.47
C TYR A 69 -5.79 12.93 0.02
N ALA A 70 -5.89 12.74 -1.29
CA ALA A 70 -6.35 11.50 -1.90
C ALA A 70 -5.22 10.89 -2.73
N LEU A 71 -5.17 9.56 -2.80
CA LEU A 71 -4.26 8.89 -3.72
C LEU A 71 -4.66 9.23 -5.16
N HIS A 72 -3.75 9.87 -5.88
CA HIS A 72 -3.91 10.21 -7.29
C HIS A 72 -3.26 9.15 -8.18
N SER A 73 -2.05 8.71 -7.82
CA SER A 73 -1.38 7.62 -8.50
C SER A 73 -0.41 6.89 -7.58
N ALA A 74 -0.25 5.60 -7.81
CA ALA A 74 0.74 4.76 -7.16
C ALA A 74 1.59 4.08 -8.23
N GLY A 75 2.89 3.96 -7.97
CA GLY A 75 3.80 3.32 -8.89
C GLY A 75 5.17 3.11 -8.29
N TRP A 76 6.13 2.82 -9.17
CA TRP A 76 7.52 2.68 -8.79
C TRP A 76 8.26 3.99 -9.00
N GLY A 77 8.94 4.44 -7.95
CA GLY A 77 9.87 5.55 -7.98
C GLY A 77 11.29 5.10 -7.68
N ARG A 78 12.18 6.09 -7.60
CA ARG A 78 13.57 5.88 -7.18
C ARG A 78 13.96 6.91 -6.15
N GLU A 79 14.70 6.45 -5.16
CA GLU A 79 15.38 7.30 -4.20
C GLU A 79 16.87 7.00 -4.27
N GLY A 80 17.61 7.87 -4.97
CA GLY A 80 18.99 7.60 -5.37
C GLY A 80 19.11 6.29 -6.17
N SER A 81 19.84 5.32 -5.63
CA SER A 81 20.04 4.00 -6.23
C SER A 81 18.96 2.97 -5.87
N ARG A 82 18.08 3.24 -4.89
CA ARG A 82 17.06 2.30 -4.42
C ARG A 82 15.75 2.47 -5.19
N ARG A 83 15.11 1.34 -5.53
CA ARG A 83 13.71 1.32 -6.01
C ARG A 83 12.79 1.39 -4.81
N CYS A 84 11.83 2.29 -4.87
CA CYS A 84 10.82 2.50 -3.82
C CYS A 84 9.44 2.59 -4.48
N TYR A 85 8.39 2.30 -3.73
CA TYR A 85 7.04 2.65 -4.16
C TYR A 85 6.82 4.14 -3.95
N GLU A 86 6.28 4.80 -4.96
CA GLU A 86 5.94 6.21 -4.93
C GLU A 86 4.42 6.36 -5.03
N TYR A 87 3.84 7.04 -4.06
CA TYR A 87 2.44 7.42 -3.99
C TYR A 87 2.34 8.92 -4.14
N ARG A 88 1.61 9.36 -5.16
CA ARG A 88 1.31 10.78 -5.37
C ARG A 88 -0.06 11.05 -4.81
N LEU A 89 -0.11 11.92 -3.82
CA LEU A 89 -1.33 12.36 -3.19
C LEU A 89 -1.63 13.80 -3.61
N THR A 90 -2.87 14.07 -3.96
CA THR A 90 -3.34 15.42 -4.31
C THR A 90 -4.32 15.92 -3.26
N PRO A 91 -4.46 17.25 -3.08
CA PRO A 91 -5.46 17.81 -2.18
C PRO A 91 -6.84 17.26 -2.50
N ARG A 92 -7.51 16.75 -1.47
CA ARG A 92 -8.89 16.31 -1.57
C ARG A 92 -9.81 17.51 -1.37
N PRO A 93 -10.88 17.67 -2.18
CA PRO A 93 -11.88 18.69 -1.92
C PRO A 93 -12.64 18.37 -0.63
N GLU A 94 -12.95 19.39 0.17
CA GLU A 94 -13.54 19.27 1.52
C GLU A 94 -14.87 18.50 1.56
N ARG A 95 -15.61 18.42 0.45
CA ARG A 95 -16.92 17.76 0.35
C ARG A 95 -16.86 16.28 -0.05
N ALA A 96 -15.68 15.69 -0.25
CA ALA A 96 -15.59 14.30 -0.66
C ALA A 96 -15.82 13.35 0.52
N THR A 97 -16.77 12.43 0.40
CA THR A 97 -16.99 11.37 1.41
C THR A 97 -15.72 10.53 1.59
N VAL A 98 -15.32 10.31 2.85
CA VAL A 98 -14.15 9.53 3.24
C VAL A 98 -14.61 8.29 3.97
N ARG A 99 -14.15 7.10 3.54
CA ARG A 99 -14.45 5.84 4.25
C ARG A 99 -13.48 5.58 5.40
N ARG A 100 -12.25 6.10 5.28
CA ARG A 100 -11.18 5.94 6.27
C ARG A 100 -10.17 7.07 6.12
N VAL A 101 -9.73 7.64 7.24
CA VAL A 101 -8.61 8.60 7.30
C VAL A 101 -7.38 7.87 7.81
N VAL A 102 -6.23 8.14 7.19
CA VAL A 102 -4.90 7.67 7.60
C VAL A 102 -4.06 8.91 7.91
N GLU A 103 -3.60 9.04 9.14
CA GLU A 103 -2.65 10.10 9.51
C GLU A 103 -1.26 9.76 8.94
N LEU A 104 -0.67 10.73 8.26
CA LEU A 104 0.68 10.64 7.71
C LEU A 104 1.65 11.39 8.62
N ASP A 105 1.96 10.79 9.77
CA ASP A 105 2.97 11.33 10.68
C ASP A 105 4.36 11.28 10.03
N GLY A 106 5.06 12.43 10.02
CA GLY A 106 6.44 12.51 9.56
C GLY A 106 7.38 11.97 10.64
N THR A 107 8.05 10.86 10.37
CA THR A 107 9.27 10.49 11.11
C THR A 107 10.48 11.08 10.41
#